data_AF-A0A7V4QTQ9-F1
#
_entry.id   AF-A0A7V4QTQ9-F1
#
_cell.length_a   1.000
_cell.length_b   1.000
_cell.length_c   1.000
_cell.angle_alpha   90.00
_cell.angle_beta   90.00
_cell.angle_gamma   90.00
#
_symmetry.space_group_name_H-M   'P 1'
#
loop_
_entity.id
_entity.type
_entity.pdbx_description
1 polymer ?
#
loop_
_entity_poly.entity_id
_entity_poly.type
_entity_poly.pdbx_seq_one_letter_code
_entity_poly.pdbx_strand_id
1 'polypeptide(L)'
;MKKTLSNKQAEKSVIEVKEKFMPYGTKTLDSKDRLTIGARLKAIIEKKMKVEGFIVYVGKNGDILLRPSVSVPSREAWIYKNQEVINSVRKGLQQASEGKLTRVNDLDSLIEKL
;
A
#
# COMPACT_ATOMS: atom_id res chain seq x y z
N MET A 1 20.71 35.02 -1.40
CA MET A 1 20.12 34.14 -2.45
C MET A 1 19.31 33.04 -1.78
N LYS A 2 17.99 33.19 -1.71
CA LYS A 2 17.09 32.16 -1.17
C LYS A 2 16.87 31.12 -2.27
N LYS A 3 17.43 29.91 -2.11
CA LYS A 3 17.12 28.78 -2.99
C LYS A 3 15.68 28.38 -2.74
N THR A 4 14.80 28.75 -3.67
CA THR A 4 13.41 28.32 -3.74
C THR A 4 13.39 26.80 -3.82
N LEU A 5 13.02 26.15 -2.73
CA LEU A 5 12.76 24.71 -2.72
C LEU A 5 11.63 24.46 -3.71
N SER A 6 11.95 23.66 -4.73
CA SER A 6 11.06 23.24 -5.81
C SER A 6 9.72 22.76 -5.25
N ASN A 7 8.69 23.57 -5.48
CA ASN A 7 7.31 23.42 -5.03
C ASN A 7 6.54 22.29 -5.77
N LYS A 8 7.22 21.16 -6.06
CA LYS A 8 6.73 20.03 -6.87
C LYS A 8 6.33 18.80 -6.05
N GLN A 9 6.40 18.85 -4.72
CA GLN A 9 6.19 17.69 -3.83
C GLN A 9 4.82 17.62 -3.13
N ALA A 10 3.86 18.49 -3.48
CA ALA A 10 2.58 18.56 -2.77
C ALA A 10 1.34 18.57 -3.67
N GLU A 11 1.41 18.04 -4.89
CA GLU A 11 0.19 17.49 -5.49
C GLU A 11 -0.15 16.23 -4.70
N LYS A 12 -0.93 16.40 -3.62
CA LYS A 12 -1.60 15.29 -2.93
C LYS A 12 -2.24 14.44 -4.01
N SER A 13 -1.72 13.23 -4.23
CA SER A 13 -2.25 12.30 -5.22
C SER A 13 -3.72 12.04 -4.90
N VAL A 14 -4.62 12.76 -5.57
CA VAL A 14 -6.06 12.61 -5.41
C VAL A 14 -6.39 11.22 -5.91
N ILE A 15 -7.05 10.43 -5.07
CA ILE A 15 -7.51 9.10 -5.45
C ILE A 15 -8.99 9.15 -5.81
N GLU A 16 -9.35 8.63 -6.98
CA GLU A 16 -10.73 8.37 -7.37
C GLU A 16 -11.01 6.88 -7.20
N VAL A 17 -12.05 6.54 -6.42
CA VAL A 17 -12.40 5.15 -6.13
C VAL A 17 -13.74 4.83 -6.79
N LYS A 18 -13.71 4.00 -7.83
CA LYS A 18 -14.89 3.46 -8.51
C LYS A 18 -15.16 2.05 -7.98
N GLU A 19 -15.90 1.95 -6.88
CA GLU A 19 -16.22 0.68 -6.23
C GLU A 19 -17.68 0.67 -5.74
N LYS A 20 -18.29 -0.52 -5.68
CA LYS A 20 -19.64 -0.70 -5.12
C LYS A 20 -19.53 -1.03 -3.64
N PHE A 21 -20.12 -0.19 -2.79
CA PHE A 21 -20.17 -0.41 -1.35
C PHE A 21 -21.54 -0.94 -0.93
N MET A 22 -21.55 -1.87 0.02
CA MET A 22 -22.76 -2.24 0.75
C MET A 22 -22.78 -1.54 2.11
N PRO A 23 -23.95 -1.09 2.60
CA PRO A 23 -24.04 -0.55 3.95
C PRO A 23 -23.68 -1.64 4.96
N TYR A 24 -22.68 -1.38 5.80
CA TYR A 24 -22.27 -2.30 6.85
C TYR A 24 -23.05 -2.07 8.17
N GLY A 25 -23.32 -0.80 8.49
CA GLY A 25 -24.05 -0.38 9.69
C GLY A 25 -23.58 0.99 10.19
N THR A 26 -24.31 1.53 11.17
CA THR A 26 -23.99 2.82 11.80
C THR A 26 -23.18 2.60 13.07
N LYS A 27 -22.14 3.43 13.28
CA LYS A 27 -21.31 3.45 14.48
C LYS A 27 -21.16 4.88 14.96
N THR A 28 -21.15 5.07 16.28
CA THR A 28 -20.89 6.36 16.92
C THR A 28 -19.43 6.50 17.30
N LEU A 29 -18.99 7.74 17.49
CA LEU A 29 -17.71 8.03 18.13
C LEU A 29 -17.81 7.74 19.64
N ASP A 30 -16.72 7.30 20.22
CA ASP A 30 -16.61 7.21 21.67
C ASP A 30 -16.12 8.54 22.27
N SER A 31 -15.92 8.56 23.60
CA SER A 31 -15.48 9.76 24.34
C SER A 31 -14.06 10.24 24.00
N LYS A 32 -13.33 9.52 23.15
CA LYS A 32 -11.99 9.86 22.68
C LYS A 32 -11.96 10.09 21.17
N ASP A 33 -13.13 10.35 20.57
CA ASP A 33 -13.30 10.57 19.13
C ASP A 33 -12.86 9.38 18.26
N ARG A 34 -12.93 8.15 18.79
CA ARG A 34 -12.53 6.94 18.06
C ARG A 34 -13.73 6.29 17.39
N LEU A 35 -13.57 5.95 16.12
CA LEU A 35 -14.49 5.07 15.40
C LEU A 35 -14.04 3.61 15.55
N THR A 36 -14.79 2.80 16.30
CA THR A 36 -14.37 1.42 16.58
C THR A 36 -14.70 0.46 15.43
N ILE A 37 -13.67 -0.11 14.79
CA ILE A 37 -13.81 -1.22 13.85
C ILE A 37 -14.16 -2.48 14.64
N GLY A 38 -15.42 -2.93 14.56
CA GLY A 38 -15.88 -4.11 15.29
C GLY A 38 -15.25 -5.41 14.77
N ALA A 39 -15.24 -6.46 15.61
CA ALA A 39 -14.65 -7.76 15.27
C ALA A 39 -15.18 -8.36 13.96
N ARG A 40 -16.47 -8.18 13.65
CA ARG A 40 -17.07 -8.63 12.39
C ARG A 40 -16.45 -7.95 11.17
N LEU A 41 -16.25 -6.62 11.20
CA LEU A 41 -15.64 -5.89 10.10
C LEU A 41 -14.17 -6.27 9.95
N LYS A 42 -13.46 -6.40 11.08
CA LYS A 42 -12.08 -6.88 11.12
C LYS A 42 -11.95 -8.26 10.46
N ALA A 43 -12.83 -9.21 10.81
CA ALA A 43 -12.82 -10.55 10.22
C ALA A 43 -13.09 -10.56 8.70
N ILE A 44 -13.93 -9.64 8.18
CA ILE A 44 -14.17 -9.52 6.73
C ILE A 44 -12.90 -9.06 6.01
N ILE A 45 -12.18 -8.10 6.59
CA ILE A 45 -10.97 -7.53 5.97
C ILE A 45 -9.81 -8.52 6.07
N GLU A 46 -9.60 -9.14 7.24
CA GLU A 46 -8.50 -10.08 7.50
C GLU A 46 -8.59 -11.36 6.66
N LYS A 47 -9.80 -11.76 6.22
CA LYS A 47 -9.96 -12.86 5.25
C LYS A 47 -9.31 -12.57 3.89
N LYS A 48 -9.14 -11.30 3.54
CA LYS A 48 -8.59 -10.89 2.23
C LYS A 48 -7.13 -10.45 2.31
N MET A 49 -6.74 -9.80 3.41
CA MET A 49 -5.41 -9.22 3.54
C MET A 49 -5.03 -9.00 5.01
N LYS A 50 -3.73 -9.04 5.29
CA LYS A 50 -3.20 -8.59 6.58
C LYS A 50 -3.39 -7.08 6.72
N VAL A 51 -3.75 -6.63 7.91
CA VAL A 51 -3.95 -5.20 8.22
C VAL A 51 -3.17 -4.85 9.47
N GLU A 52 -2.28 -3.87 9.37
CA GLU A 52 -1.55 -3.32 10.51
C GLU A 52 -1.99 -1.89 10.83
N GLY A 53 -2.58 -1.19 9.86
CA GLY A 53 -3.17 0.13 10.04
C GLY A 53 -4.08 0.51 8.87
N PHE A 54 -4.60 1.73 8.91
CA PHE A 54 -5.40 2.29 7.82
C PHE A 54 -4.85 3.63 7.37
N ILE A 55 -4.77 3.82 6.05
CA ILE A 55 -4.59 5.16 5.48
C ILE A 55 -5.97 5.82 5.47
N VAL A 56 -6.05 7.00 6.06
CA VAL A 56 -7.27 7.81 6.13
C VAL A 56 -7.24 8.84 5.00
N TYR A 57 -8.23 8.78 4.12
CA TYR A 57 -8.47 9.79 3.10
C TYR A 57 -9.73 10.58 3.46
N VAL A 58 -9.69 11.89 3.20
CA VAL A 58 -10.83 12.79 3.36
C VAL A 58 -11.18 13.35 1.99
N GLY A 59 -12.39 13.06 1.54
CA GLY A 59 -12.94 13.59 0.31
C GLY A 59 -13.43 15.03 0.46
N LYS A 60 -13.56 15.74 -0.66
CA LYS A 60 -14.04 17.14 -0.70
C LYS A 60 -15.41 17.36 -0.05
N ASN A 61 -16.24 16.32 -0.01
CA ASN A 61 -17.59 16.37 0.56
C ASN A 61 -17.65 15.92 2.02
N GLY A 62 -16.50 15.67 2.67
CA GLY A 62 -16.44 15.16 4.04
C GLY A 62 -16.47 13.62 4.15
N ASP A 63 -16.56 12.91 3.02
CA ASP A 63 -16.48 11.45 2.99
C ASP A 63 -15.12 10.96 3.52
N ILE A 64 -15.13 9.94 4.38
CA ILE A 64 -13.92 9.32 4.91
C ILE A 64 -13.76 7.94 4.28
N LEU A 65 -12.61 7.71 3.65
CA LEU A 65 -12.21 6.39 3.15
C LEU A 65 -11.06 5.85 4.01
N LEU A 66 -11.28 4.67 4.58
CA LEU A 66 -10.25 3.91 5.28
C LEU A 66 -9.72 2.82 4.35
N ARG A 67 -8.44 2.90 4.00
CA ARG A 67 -7.76 1.88 3.18
C ARG A 67 -6.83 1.04 4.07
N PRO A 68 -7.00 -0.29 4.13
CA PRO A 68 -6.07 -1.15 4.86
C PRO A 68 -4.63 -0.95 4.39
N SER A 69 -3.68 -1.01 5.32
CA SER A 69 -2.25 -0.85 5.07
C SER A 69 -1.42 -1.76 5.96
N VAL A 70 -0.21 -2.04 5.51
CA VAL A 70 0.81 -2.82 6.21
C VAL A 70 2.08 -1.98 6.34
N SER A 71 2.85 -2.21 7.40
CA SER A 71 4.15 -1.59 7.56
C SER A 71 5.16 -2.27 6.63
N VAL A 72 5.99 -1.48 5.97
CA VAL A 72 7.12 -1.96 5.16
C VAL A 72 8.40 -1.50 5.85
N PRO A 73 9.38 -2.39 6.13
CA PRO A 73 10.65 -2.00 6.69
C PRO A 73 11.32 -0.87 5.90
N SER A 74 11.96 0.07 6.58
CA SER A 74 12.54 1.26 5.92
C SER A 74 13.58 0.90 4.86
N ARG A 75 14.30 -0.22 5.04
CA ARG A 75 15.27 -0.75 4.06
C ARG A 75 14.63 -1.29 2.78
N GLU A 76 13.34 -1.58 2.78
CA GLU A 76 12.58 -2.12 1.64
C GLU A 76 11.63 -1.08 1.03
N ALA A 77 11.29 -0.03 1.76
CA ALA A 77 10.34 0.99 1.33
C ALA A 77 10.70 1.67 0.00
N TRP A 78 11.98 1.71 -0.38
CA TRP A 78 12.43 2.30 -1.64
C TRP A 78 11.92 1.52 -2.87
N ILE A 79 11.72 0.20 -2.76
CA ILE A 79 11.19 -0.66 -3.83
C ILE A 79 9.82 -0.14 -4.26
N TYR A 80 8.97 0.22 -3.30
CA TYR A 80 7.62 0.72 -3.54
C TYR A 80 7.57 2.18 -3.99
N LYS A 81 8.66 2.94 -3.84
CA LYS A 81 8.77 4.33 -4.31
C LYS A 81 9.28 4.43 -5.74
N ASN A 82 10.03 3.44 -6.21
CA ASN A 82 10.56 3.41 -7.56
C ASN A 82 9.70 2.48 -8.46
N GLN A 83 8.99 3.08 -9.41
CA GLN A 83 8.08 2.38 -10.30
C GLN A 83 8.77 1.34 -11.19
N GLU A 84 10.01 1.61 -11.61
CA GLU A 84 10.81 0.69 -12.43
C GLU A 84 11.17 -0.57 -11.63
N VAL A 85 11.64 -0.37 -10.39
CA VAL A 85 12.06 -1.45 -9.50
C VAL A 85 10.89 -2.35 -9.14
N ILE A 86 9.76 -1.79 -8.69
CA ILE A 86 8.59 -2.60 -8.35
C ILE A 86 8.05 -3.38 -9.55
N ASN A 87 8.12 -2.80 -10.76
CA ASN A 87 7.73 -3.50 -11.98
C ASN A 87 8.67 -4.66 -12.30
N SER A 88 9.98 -4.49 -12.11
CA SER A 88 10.96 -5.56 -12.24
C SER A 88 10.70 -6.70 -11.24
N VAL A 89 10.47 -6.37 -9.97
CA VAL A 89 10.11 -7.34 -8.92
C VAL A 89 8.83 -8.11 -9.28
N ARG A 90 7.78 -7.41 -9.71
CA ARG A 90 6.52 -8.05 -10.15
C ARG A 90 6.71 -8.98 -11.35
N LYS A 91 7.53 -8.57 -12.33
CA LYS A 91 7.89 -9.41 -13.47
C LYS A 91 8.62 -10.68 -13.03
N GLY A 92 9.57 -10.56 -12.11
CA GLY A 92 10.28 -11.72 -11.55
C GLY A 92 9.34 -12.68 -10.82
N LEU A 93 8.41 -12.15 -10.01
CA LEU A 93 7.38 -12.96 -9.33
C LEU A 93 6.47 -13.68 -10.34
N GLN A 94 6.08 -13.01 -11.42
CA GLN A 94 5.30 -13.64 -12.49
C GLN A 94 6.09 -14.77 -13.17
N GLN A 95 7.34 -14.51 -13.58
CA GLN A 95 8.20 -15.52 -14.19
C GLN A 95 8.41 -16.74 -13.28
N ALA A 96 8.57 -16.51 -11.97
CA ALA A 96 8.67 -17.57 -10.98
C ALA A 96 7.41 -18.43 -10.92
N SER A 97 6.23 -17.80 -10.92
CA SER A 97 4.94 -18.50 -10.94
C SER A 97 4.71 -19.33 -12.21
N GLU A 98 5.29 -18.90 -13.33
CA GLU A 98 5.27 -19.59 -14.63
C GLU A 98 6.37 -20.68 -14.75
N GLY A 99 7.17 -20.90 -13.70
CA GLY A 99 8.25 -21.90 -13.70
C GLY A 99 9.50 -21.49 -14.49
N LYS A 100 9.62 -20.23 -14.91
CA LYS A 100 10.80 -19.67 -15.60
C LYS A 100 11.91 -19.34 -14.61
N LEU A 101 12.34 -20.36 -13.86
CA LEU A 101 13.38 -20.26 -12.84
C LEU A 101 14.60 -21.03 -13.29
N THR A 102 15.78 -20.42 -13.16
CA THR A 102 17.05 -21.11 -13.33
C THR A 102 17.68 -21.27 -11.95
N ARG A 103 18.11 -22.49 -11.62
CA ARG A 103 18.83 -22.73 -10.38
C ARG A 103 20.22 -22.11 -10.49
N VAL A 104 20.53 -21.23 -9.55
CA VAL A 104 21.81 -20.55 -9.46
C VAL A 104 22.58 -21.19 -8.32
N ASN A 105 23.69 -21.85 -8.63
CA ASN A 105 24.53 -22.53 -7.64
C ASN A 105 25.54 -21.56 -6.97
N ASP A 106 25.81 -20.43 -7.61
CA ASP A 106 26.69 -19.38 -7.11
C ASP A 106 26.05 -18.01 -7.35
N LEU A 107 25.71 -17.32 -6.27
CA LEU A 107 25.06 -16.01 -6.29
C LEU A 107 26.02 -14.91 -6.73
N ASP A 108 27.31 -14.99 -6.38
CA ASP A 108 28.28 -13.93 -6.66
C ASP A 108 28.52 -13.85 -8.17
N SER A 109 28.73 -15.00 -8.81
CA SER A 109 28.85 -15.13 -10.28
C SER A 109 27.62 -14.60 -11.06
N LEU A 110 26.43 -14.57 -10.44
CA LEU A 110 25.24 -14.02 -11.08
C LEU A 110 25.22 -12.49 -10.98
N ILE A 111 25.54 -11.94 -9.81
CA ILE A 111 25.50 -10.50 -9.56
C ILE A 111 26.54 -9.79 -10.43
N GLU A 112 27.72 -10.38 -10.64
CA GLU A 112 28.75 -9.83 -11.54
C GLU A 112 28.32 -9.75 -13.02
N LYS A 113 27.30 -10.51 -13.43
CA LYS A 113 26.82 -10.56 -14.82
C LYS A 113 25.64 -9.62 -15.11
N LEU A 114 25.12 -8.95 -14.09
CA LEU A 114 23.98 -8.02 -14.16
C LEU A 114 24.46 -6.57 -14.28
#